data_AF-A0A974PQF3-F1
#
_entry.id   AF-A0A974PQF3-F1
#
_cell.length_a   1.000
_cell.length_b   1.000
_cell.length_c   1.000
_cell.angle_alpha   90.00
_cell.angle_beta   90.00
_cell.angle_gamma   90.00
#
_symmetry.space_group_name_H-M   'P 1'
#
loop_
_entity.id
_entity.type
_entity.pdbx_description
1 polymer ?
#
loop_
_entity_poly.entity_id
_entity_poly.type
_entity_poly.pdbx_seq_one_letter_code
_entity_poly.pdbx_strand_id
1 'polypeptide(L)'
;MSSLSATIQEVFNEPSCAKNQNKSEAEKKKGCTKQLQPGGAAGGCAFDGAKIALQPLTDVAHLVHGPIACEGNSWDNRGAKSSGSNLWRTGFTTDINETDVVFGGEKRLFKSIKEIIEKYNPPAVFVYQTCVPAMIGDDIDAVCKAAKEKFGTPVIPINSPGFAGPKNLGNKLAGEAILQHVIGTEEPEYTTPYDINIIGEYNLSGELWQVKPLLDELGIRILACISGDGRYKDVASSHRAKAAMMVCSKAMINVARKMEERYDIPFFEGSFYGIQDSSDSLREIARMLIERGADPELMDRTEALIEREEAKAWAAIAKYKPRFKDKKVLLITGGVKSWSVVAALQEAGLELVGTSVKKSTKEDKERIKELMGQDAHMIDDMTPREMYKMLKDAKADIMLSGGRSQFIALKAAMPWLDINQERHHAYMGYVGMVKLVEEIDKALYNPIWEQVRKPAPWDNPANNWQNRAIAQMEAEAAALAADPVAAEKARRAKKICNCKSVDLGTIEDAIKAHGLTTVEGVKAHTNASGGCGACSGRIEEIFEALGVAGAPVPADPVLAEAARRAKKVCNCKSVDVGAIEDAVRAGASNLAEVTARTAAASGCGKCGERIEEMLDVLVAPPGAPVTLVAAE
;
A
#
# COMPACT_ATOMS: atom_id res chain seq x y z
N MET A 1 3.83 -43.75 11.27
CA MET A 1 3.78 -42.28 11.26
C MET A 1 2.33 -41.87 11.03
N SER A 2 1.86 -40.82 11.71
CA SER A 2 0.53 -40.24 11.48
C SER A 2 0.46 -39.71 10.05
N SER A 3 -0.64 -39.95 9.32
CA SER A 3 -0.83 -39.30 8.02
C SER A 3 -1.00 -37.79 8.20
N LEU A 4 -0.67 -36.98 7.18
CA LEU A 4 -0.89 -35.53 7.22
C LEU A 4 -2.34 -35.19 7.62
N SER A 5 -3.31 -35.97 7.15
CA SER A 5 -4.72 -35.82 7.53
C SER A 5 -4.96 -36.01 9.03
N ALA A 6 -4.36 -37.05 9.64
CA ALA A 6 -4.48 -37.29 11.07
C ALA A 6 -3.80 -36.20 11.90
N THR A 7 -2.62 -35.72 11.48
CA THR A 7 -1.94 -34.59 12.13
C THR A 7 -2.77 -33.30 12.03
N ILE A 8 -3.38 -33.03 10.87
CA ILE A 8 -4.29 -31.88 10.69
C ILE A 8 -5.48 -31.96 11.65
N GLN A 9 -6.09 -33.14 11.81
CA GLN A 9 -7.20 -33.33 12.75
C GLN A 9 -6.79 -33.08 14.20
N GLU A 10 -5.60 -33.52 14.58
CA GLU A 10 -5.06 -33.30 15.93
C GLU A 10 -4.85 -31.80 16.21
N VAL A 11 -4.20 -31.06 15.30
CA VAL A 11 -3.94 -29.62 15.50
C VAL A 11 -5.19 -28.75 15.38
N PHE A 12 -6.28 -29.28 14.79
CA PHE A 12 -7.60 -28.66 14.84
C PHE A 12 -8.26 -28.85 16.21
N ASN A 13 -8.06 -30.01 16.85
CA ASN A 13 -8.52 -30.28 18.21
C ASN A 13 -7.49 -29.81 19.26
N GLU A 14 -7.26 -28.51 19.34
CA GLU A 14 -6.32 -27.90 20.29
C GLU A 14 -7.10 -27.38 21.53
N PRO A 15 -7.04 -28.05 22.70
CA PRO A 15 -7.85 -27.72 23.88
C PRO A 15 -7.37 -26.48 24.62
N SER A 16 -6.06 -26.15 24.54
CA SER A 16 -5.53 -24.90 25.10
C SER A 16 -5.85 -23.71 24.20
N CYS A 17 -6.42 -23.93 23.01
CA CYS A 17 -6.97 -22.86 22.20
C CYS A 17 -8.35 -22.43 22.71
N ALA A 18 -8.41 -21.25 23.30
CA ALA A 18 -9.61 -20.45 23.57
C ALA A 18 -10.79 -20.60 22.58
N LYS A 19 -10.51 -20.52 21.27
CA LYS A 19 -11.56 -20.63 20.23
C LYS A 19 -12.20 -22.01 20.17
N ASN A 20 -11.49 -23.05 20.60
CA ASN A 20 -11.97 -24.43 20.58
C ASN A 20 -12.70 -24.82 21.86
N GLN A 21 -12.40 -24.21 23.01
CA GLN A 21 -13.09 -24.48 24.28
C GLN A 21 -14.61 -24.22 24.20
N ASN A 22 -15.02 -23.26 23.36
CA ASN A 22 -16.41 -22.87 23.17
C ASN A 22 -17.14 -23.61 22.01
N LYS A 23 -16.49 -24.57 21.35
CA LYS A 23 -17.05 -25.29 20.20
C LYS A 23 -17.62 -26.65 20.61
N SER A 24 -18.67 -27.10 19.94
CA SER A 24 -19.09 -28.50 20.03
C SER A 24 -18.03 -29.45 19.46
N GLU A 25 -18.06 -30.73 19.83
CA GLU A 25 -17.13 -31.75 19.31
C GLU A 25 -17.14 -31.84 17.76
N ALA A 26 -18.30 -31.61 17.14
CA ALA A 26 -18.41 -31.58 15.68
C ALA A 26 -17.74 -30.34 15.05
N GLU A 27 -17.75 -29.20 15.75
CA GLU A 27 -17.13 -27.95 15.30
C GLU A 27 -15.62 -27.92 15.57
N LYS A 28 -15.14 -28.58 16.62
CA LYS A 28 -13.69 -28.75 16.89
C LYS A 28 -12.99 -29.45 15.73
N LYS A 29 -13.62 -30.48 15.15
CA LYS A 29 -13.12 -31.24 13.97
C LYS A 29 -12.98 -30.41 12.70
N LYS A 30 -13.68 -29.27 12.60
CA LYS A 30 -13.60 -28.37 11.43
C LYS A 30 -12.48 -27.32 11.55
N GLY A 31 -11.80 -27.23 12.70
CA GLY A 31 -10.74 -26.23 12.92
C GLY A 31 -11.26 -24.79 12.86
N CYS A 32 -10.34 -23.82 12.79
CA CYS A 32 -10.69 -22.39 12.58
C CYS A 32 -10.62 -22.02 11.10
N THR A 33 -11.17 -22.84 10.20
CA THR A 33 -11.12 -22.59 8.76
C THR A 33 -12.29 -21.70 8.33
N LYS A 34 -12.02 -20.41 8.07
CA LYS A 34 -12.89 -19.63 7.18
C LYS A 34 -12.55 -20.09 5.76
N GLN A 35 -13.53 -20.64 5.05
CA GLN A 35 -13.34 -21.01 3.64
C GLN A 35 -12.99 -19.75 2.85
N LEU A 36 -11.86 -19.79 2.17
CA LEU A 36 -11.39 -18.69 1.35
C LEU A 36 -12.40 -18.45 0.23
N GLN A 37 -12.84 -17.20 0.07
CA GLN A 37 -13.70 -16.81 -1.03
C GLN A 37 -12.84 -16.66 -2.29
N PRO A 38 -13.12 -17.38 -3.39
CA PRO A 38 -12.44 -17.16 -4.66
C PRO A 38 -12.48 -15.69 -5.07
N GLY A 39 -11.34 -15.14 -5.51
CA GLY A 39 -11.18 -13.70 -5.79
C GLY A 39 -10.89 -12.82 -4.56
N GLY A 40 -10.95 -13.37 -3.34
CA GLY A 40 -10.56 -12.69 -2.10
C GLY A 40 -9.10 -12.91 -1.73
N ALA A 41 -8.52 -11.98 -0.95
CA ALA A 41 -7.17 -12.12 -0.43
C ALA A 41 -7.10 -13.23 0.65
N ALA A 42 -6.40 -14.32 0.34
CA ALA A 42 -6.32 -15.51 1.20
C ALA A 42 -5.26 -15.46 2.31
N GLY A 43 -4.40 -14.43 2.33
CA GLY A 43 -3.19 -14.46 3.15
C GLY A 43 -2.17 -15.46 2.60
N GLY A 44 -1.31 -16.00 3.46
CA GLY A 44 -0.33 -17.03 3.10
C GLY A 44 -0.91 -18.46 3.23
N CYS A 45 -0.25 -19.42 2.59
CA CYS A 45 -0.61 -20.85 2.63
C CYS A 45 0.09 -21.60 3.78
N ALA A 46 -0.20 -22.89 3.96
CA ALA A 46 0.43 -23.71 5.01
C ALA A 46 1.97 -23.79 4.88
N PHE A 47 2.50 -23.89 3.67
CA PHE A 47 3.95 -23.82 3.43
C PHE A 47 4.55 -22.49 3.93
N ASP A 48 3.93 -21.36 3.56
CA ASP A 48 4.34 -20.03 4.01
C ASP A 48 4.38 -19.96 5.54
N GLY A 49 3.39 -20.53 6.22
CA GLY A 49 3.38 -20.63 7.68
C GLY A 49 4.53 -21.46 8.24
N ALA A 50 4.72 -22.68 7.74
CA ALA A 50 5.73 -23.60 8.25
C ALA A 50 7.16 -23.05 8.04
N LYS A 51 7.46 -22.53 6.84
CA LYS A 51 8.76 -21.91 6.55
C LYS A 51 8.98 -20.70 7.45
N ILE A 52 8.01 -19.80 7.58
CA ILE A 52 8.13 -18.61 8.43
C ILE A 52 8.31 -18.94 9.91
N ALA A 53 7.68 -20.03 10.38
CA ALA A 53 7.78 -20.44 11.77
C ALA A 53 9.16 -21.00 12.13
N LEU A 54 9.87 -21.64 11.18
CA LEU A 54 11.10 -22.38 11.46
C LEU A 54 12.35 -21.79 10.81
N GLN A 55 12.24 -21.00 9.75
CA GLN A 55 13.36 -20.36 9.07
C GLN A 55 14.29 -19.55 10.00
N PRO A 56 13.81 -18.95 11.11
CA PRO A 56 14.71 -18.29 12.06
C PRO A 56 15.63 -19.23 12.85
N LEU A 57 15.53 -20.56 12.72
CA LEU A 57 16.56 -21.49 13.19
C LEU A 57 17.79 -21.39 12.29
N THR A 58 18.79 -20.66 12.75
CA THR A 58 19.73 -20.01 11.83
C THR A 58 20.81 -20.95 11.27
N ASP A 59 21.05 -22.07 11.95
CA ASP A 59 22.12 -23.01 11.68
C ASP A 59 21.69 -24.23 10.87
N VAL A 60 20.40 -24.44 10.63
CA VAL A 60 19.91 -25.55 9.80
C VAL A 60 19.79 -25.17 8.33
N ALA A 61 19.85 -26.17 7.45
CA ALA A 61 19.54 -25.97 6.04
C ALA A 61 18.04 -26.15 5.79
N HIS A 62 17.37 -25.10 5.31
CA HIS A 62 15.94 -25.14 4.99
C HIS A 62 15.68 -25.46 3.52
N LEU A 63 15.58 -26.75 3.17
CA LEU A 63 15.35 -27.24 1.82
C LEU A 63 13.85 -27.24 1.45
N VAL A 64 13.47 -26.45 0.46
CA VAL A 64 12.12 -26.44 -0.10
C VAL A 64 12.01 -27.43 -1.25
N HIS A 65 11.26 -28.50 -1.01
CA HIS A 65 10.94 -29.48 -2.04
C HIS A 65 9.75 -29.00 -2.86
N GLY A 66 10.03 -28.49 -4.06
CA GLY A 66 9.05 -27.87 -4.94
C GLY A 66 9.67 -27.18 -6.14
N PRO A 67 8.86 -26.54 -6.99
CA PRO A 67 9.34 -25.64 -8.03
C PRO A 67 9.96 -24.38 -7.42
N ILE A 68 10.85 -23.69 -8.15
CA ILE A 68 11.58 -22.50 -7.67
C ILE A 68 10.73 -21.42 -6.99
N ALA A 69 9.48 -21.23 -7.43
CA ALA A 69 8.64 -20.12 -6.98
C ALA A 69 8.39 -20.09 -5.46
N CYS A 70 8.28 -21.26 -4.81
CA CYS A 70 8.03 -21.31 -3.37
C CYS A 70 9.21 -20.75 -2.58
N GLU A 71 10.43 -21.18 -2.88
CA GLU A 71 11.63 -20.64 -2.23
C GLU A 71 11.89 -19.21 -2.71
N GLY A 72 11.84 -18.92 -4.02
CA GLY A 72 12.12 -17.60 -4.56
C GLY A 72 11.28 -16.45 -3.96
N ASN A 73 10.02 -16.71 -3.59
CA ASN A 73 9.16 -15.72 -2.93
C ASN A 73 9.25 -15.71 -1.40
N SER A 74 9.74 -16.80 -0.78
CA SER A 74 9.87 -16.92 0.68
C SER A 74 11.31 -16.71 1.19
N TRP A 75 12.26 -16.52 0.28
CA TRP A 75 13.66 -16.35 0.60
C TRP A 75 13.92 -15.04 1.36
N ASP A 76 14.37 -15.17 2.61
CA ASP A 76 14.83 -14.07 3.50
C ASP A 76 13.83 -12.88 3.63
N ASN A 77 12.52 -13.16 3.63
CA ASN A 77 11.50 -12.11 3.51
C ASN A 77 10.99 -11.50 4.84
N ARG A 78 11.56 -11.90 6.00
CA ARG A 78 11.10 -11.42 7.33
C ARG A 78 12.10 -10.57 8.10
N GLY A 79 13.33 -10.40 7.61
CA GLY A 79 14.35 -9.64 8.33
C GLY A 79 14.70 -10.19 9.73
N ALA A 80 14.52 -11.50 9.95
CA ALA A 80 15.02 -12.17 11.15
C ALA A 80 16.53 -11.96 11.27
N LYS A 81 17.03 -11.81 12.50
CA LYS A 81 18.46 -11.59 12.75
C LYS A 81 19.08 -12.82 13.40
N SER A 82 20.37 -13.02 13.11
CA SER A 82 21.19 -14.12 13.65
C SER A 82 22.45 -13.56 14.28
N SER A 83 22.83 -14.10 15.43
CA SER A 83 24.06 -13.76 16.14
C SER A 83 25.24 -14.67 15.76
N GLY A 84 24.99 -15.70 14.93
CA GLY A 84 26.01 -16.69 14.55
C GLY A 84 25.85 -17.13 13.11
N SER A 85 25.17 -18.26 12.90
CA SER A 85 25.07 -18.86 11.56
C SER A 85 24.23 -18.01 10.61
N ASN A 86 24.64 -17.97 9.34
CA ASN A 86 23.88 -17.36 8.25
C ASN A 86 23.32 -18.40 7.28
N LEU A 87 23.36 -19.69 7.62
CA LEU A 87 22.95 -20.75 6.69
C LEU A 87 21.48 -20.62 6.27
N TRP A 88 20.60 -20.24 7.20
CA TRP A 88 19.18 -20.00 6.95
C TRP A 88 18.88 -18.94 5.86
N ARG A 89 19.85 -18.05 5.58
CA ARG A 89 19.76 -17.05 4.51
C ARG A 89 20.10 -17.63 3.13
N THR A 90 20.56 -18.88 3.06
CA THR A 90 20.77 -19.57 1.79
C THR A 90 19.47 -20.23 1.34
N GLY A 91 18.99 -19.87 0.15
CA GLY A 91 17.78 -20.45 -0.42
C GLY A 91 18.05 -21.83 -1.00
N PHE A 92 17.64 -22.89 -0.30
CA PHE A 92 17.75 -24.26 -0.79
C PHE A 92 16.44 -24.73 -1.39
N THR A 93 16.47 -25.20 -2.63
CA THR A 93 15.32 -25.83 -3.27
C THR A 93 15.73 -26.99 -4.14
N THR A 94 14.85 -27.97 -4.30
CA THR A 94 15.02 -29.03 -5.30
C THR A 94 14.78 -28.55 -6.72
N ASP A 95 14.11 -27.39 -6.88
CA ASP A 95 13.68 -26.81 -8.16
C ASP A 95 13.12 -27.85 -9.13
N ILE A 96 12.06 -28.55 -8.70
CA ILE A 96 11.50 -29.65 -9.48
C ILE A 96 10.99 -29.14 -10.83
N ASN A 97 11.24 -29.90 -11.89
CA ASN A 97 10.83 -29.58 -13.25
C ASN A 97 9.77 -30.56 -13.76
N GLU A 98 9.34 -30.42 -15.01
CA GLU A 98 8.32 -31.29 -15.61
C GLU A 98 8.67 -32.78 -15.56
N THR A 99 9.95 -33.14 -15.67
CA THR A 99 10.40 -34.54 -15.57
C THR A 99 10.17 -35.10 -14.16
N ASP A 100 10.48 -34.31 -13.13
CA ASP A 100 10.22 -34.71 -11.74
C ASP A 100 8.72 -34.79 -11.44
N VAL A 101 7.90 -33.93 -12.06
CA VAL A 101 6.44 -34.00 -11.92
C VAL A 101 5.88 -35.29 -12.52
N VAL A 102 6.42 -35.74 -13.67
CA VAL A 102 5.97 -36.96 -14.35
C VAL A 102 6.48 -38.23 -13.66
N PHE A 103 7.72 -38.23 -13.17
CA PHE A 103 8.40 -39.45 -12.69
C PHE A 103 8.65 -39.48 -11.17
N GLY A 104 8.26 -38.44 -10.43
CA GLY A 104 8.50 -38.29 -8.99
C GLY A 104 9.78 -37.50 -8.66
N GLY A 105 9.72 -36.71 -7.59
CA GLY A 105 10.79 -35.81 -7.15
C GLY A 105 11.75 -36.42 -6.12
N GLU A 106 11.45 -37.61 -5.59
CA GLU A 106 12.16 -38.22 -4.45
C GLU A 106 13.67 -38.42 -4.67
N LYS A 107 14.09 -38.88 -5.86
CA LYS A 107 15.52 -39.07 -6.18
C LYS A 107 16.27 -37.75 -6.19
N ARG A 108 15.63 -36.70 -6.73
CA ARG A 108 16.18 -35.35 -6.75
C ARG A 108 16.24 -34.76 -5.35
N LEU A 109 15.23 -35.00 -4.52
CA LEU A 109 15.23 -34.63 -3.10
C LEU A 109 16.41 -35.27 -2.36
N PHE A 110 16.59 -36.59 -2.47
CA PHE A 110 17.70 -37.28 -1.81
C PHE A 110 19.07 -36.75 -2.24
N LYS A 111 19.25 -36.49 -3.55
CA LYS A 111 20.48 -35.90 -4.09
C LYS A 111 20.71 -34.48 -3.56
N SER A 112 19.66 -33.67 -3.46
CA SER A 112 19.75 -32.30 -2.93
C SER A 112 20.15 -32.31 -1.45
N ILE A 113 19.58 -33.22 -0.65
CA ILE A 113 19.95 -33.40 0.76
C ILE A 113 21.44 -33.79 0.87
N LYS A 114 21.90 -34.74 0.05
CA LYS A 114 23.30 -35.14 -0.02
C LYS A 114 24.21 -33.94 -0.29
N GLU A 115 23.91 -33.16 -1.35
CA GLU A 115 24.71 -31.99 -1.73
C GLU A 115 24.76 -30.93 -0.62
N ILE A 116 23.65 -30.71 0.08
CA ILE A 116 23.59 -29.81 1.23
C ILE A 116 24.50 -30.29 2.35
N ILE A 117 24.42 -31.56 2.72
CA ILE A 117 25.23 -32.13 3.81
C ILE A 117 26.72 -32.09 3.44
N GLU A 118 27.09 -32.53 2.24
CA GLU A 118 28.49 -32.57 1.80
C GLU A 118 29.12 -31.17 1.68
N LYS A 119 28.34 -30.16 1.27
CA LYS A 119 28.86 -28.81 1.03
C LYS A 119 28.81 -27.89 2.25
N TYR A 120 27.76 -27.98 3.07
CA TYR A 120 27.52 -27.03 4.16
C TYR A 120 27.64 -27.66 5.56
N ASN A 121 27.63 -28.99 5.67
CA ASN A 121 27.73 -29.74 6.92
C ASN A 121 26.85 -29.16 8.06
N PRO A 122 25.53 -28.95 7.84
CA PRO A 122 24.67 -28.40 8.87
C PRO A 122 24.38 -29.41 9.99
N PRO A 123 24.03 -28.94 11.20
CA PRO A 123 23.53 -29.80 12.27
C PRO A 123 22.23 -30.52 11.92
N ALA A 124 21.41 -29.97 11.02
CA ALA A 124 20.21 -30.63 10.50
C ALA A 124 19.77 -30.05 9.14
N VAL A 125 18.98 -30.82 8.39
CA VAL A 125 18.30 -30.39 7.16
C VAL A 125 16.79 -30.47 7.36
N PHE A 126 16.10 -29.36 7.19
CA PHE A 126 14.65 -29.25 7.31
C PHE A 126 14.05 -29.26 5.91
N VAL A 127 13.19 -30.24 5.61
CA VAL A 127 12.65 -30.48 4.26
C VAL A 127 11.16 -30.11 4.21
N TYR A 128 10.83 -29.05 3.47
CA TYR A 128 9.46 -28.54 3.35
C TYR A 128 8.80 -29.09 2.08
N GLN A 129 7.71 -29.84 2.22
CA GLN A 129 6.92 -30.28 1.06
C GLN A 129 5.97 -29.17 0.59
N THR A 130 6.01 -28.85 -0.70
CA THR A 130 5.10 -27.89 -1.36
C THR A 130 3.96 -28.61 -2.08
N CYS A 131 3.10 -27.86 -2.80
CA CYS A 131 1.89 -28.41 -3.42
C CYS A 131 2.17 -29.54 -4.43
N VAL A 132 3.10 -29.32 -5.36
CA VAL A 132 3.33 -30.25 -6.47
C VAL A 132 3.86 -31.63 -6.00
N PRO A 133 4.94 -31.73 -5.20
CA PRO A 133 5.43 -33.04 -4.74
C PRO A 133 4.40 -33.76 -3.87
N ALA A 134 3.58 -33.04 -3.09
CA ALA A 134 2.49 -33.64 -2.34
C ALA A 134 1.36 -34.19 -3.23
N MET A 135 1.04 -33.53 -4.35
CA MET A 135 -0.01 -33.97 -5.28
C MET A 135 0.40 -35.20 -6.10
N ILE A 136 1.68 -35.29 -6.49
CA ILE A 136 2.20 -36.44 -7.24
C ILE A 136 2.50 -37.65 -6.32
N GLY A 137 2.46 -37.44 -5.00
CA GLY A 137 2.58 -38.51 -4.01
C GLY A 137 4.01 -38.80 -3.55
N ASP A 138 4.94 -37.85 -3.67
CA ASP A 138 6.30 -38.02 -3.15
C ASP A 138 6.26 -38.27 -1.62
N ASP A 139 6.89 -39.35 -1.16
CA ASP A 139 7.01 -39.70 0.26
C ASP A 139 8.27 -39.08 0.87
N ILE A 140 8.16 -37.81 1.27
CA ILE A 140 9.31 -37.10 1.87
C ILE A 140 9.74 -37.70 3.21
N ASP A 141 8.84 -38.34 3.95
CA ASP A 141 9.16 -38.98 5.23
C ASP A 141 10.11 -40.17 5.01
N ALA A 142 9.83 -41.01 4.02
CA ALA A 142 10.70 -42.12 3.62
C ALA A 142 12.07 -41.61 3.14
N VAL A 143 12.09 -40.57 2.30
CA VAL A 143 13.34 -39.99 1.79
C VAL A 143 14.18 -39.37 2.92
N CYS A 144 13.55 -38.61 3.83
CA CYS A 144 14.23 -38.00 4.98
C CYS A 144 14.80 -39.07 5.91
N LYS A 145 14.03 -40.14 6.19
CA LYS A 145 14.50 -41.26 6.99
C LYS A 145 15.72 -41.94 6.37
N ALA A 146 15.65 -42.28 5.08
CA ALA A 146 16.76 -42.90 4.36
C ALA A 146 18.01 -42.01 4.31
N ALA A 147 17.83 -40.69 4.14
CA ALA A 147 18.93 -39.73 4.13
C ALA A 147 19.58 -39.63 5.53
N LYS A 148 18.77 -39.55 6.60
CA LYS A 148 19.26 -39.56 7.98
C LYS A 148 20.07 -40.82 8.28
N GLU A 149 19.56 -42.00 7.91
CA GLU A 149 20.25 -43.28 8.11
C GLU A 149 21.59 -43.34 7.34
N LYS A 150 21.64 -42.78 6.13
CA LYS A 150 22.85 -42.81 5.30
C LYS A 150 23.92 -41.83 5.77
N PHE A 151 23.54 -40.61 6.16
CA PHE A 151 24.48 -39.52 6.39
C PHE A 151 24.69 -39.19 7.88
N GLY A 152 23.90 -39.77 8.79
CA GLY A 152 23.97 -39.51 10.23
C GLY A 152 23.49 -38.12 10.66
N THR A 153 23.29 -37.20 9.71
CA THR A 153 22.73 -35.86 9.95
C THR A 153 21.21 -35.95 10.09
N PRO A 154 20.58 -35.34 11.11
CA PRO A 154 19.14 -35.20 11.20
C PRO A 154 18.53 -34.58 9.93
N VAL A 155 17.55 -35.27 9.34
CA VAL A 155 16.76 -34.77 8.20
C VAL A 155 15.29 -34.79 8.60
N ILE A 156 14.67 -33.62 8.68
CA ILE A 156 13.37 -33.41 9.32
C ILE A 156 12.31 -33.15 8.25
N PRO A 157 11.32 -34.05 8.06
CA PRO A 157 10.23 -33.83 7.11
C PRO A 157 9.21 -32.85 7.68
N ILE A 158 8.82 -31.87 6.87
CA ILE A 158 7.84 -30.83 7.20
C ILE A 158 6.75 -30.88 6.15
N ASN A 159 5.73 -31.68 6.44
CA ASN A 159 4.57 -31.90 5.59
C ASN A 159 3.60 -30.71 5.68
N SER A 160 3.82 -29.70 4.84
CA SER A 160 3.04 -28.47 4.83
C SER A 160 2.65 -27.99 3.42
N PRO A 161 2.07 -28.84 2.55
CA PRO A 161 1.72 -28.41 1.20
C PRO A 161 0.73 -27.25 1.25
N GLY A 162 0.88 -26.28 0.34
CA GLY A 162 0.13 -25.02 0.41
C GLY A 162 -1.38 -25.19 0.38
N PHE A 163 -1.90 -26.23 -0.28
CA PHE A 163 -3.33 -26.53 -0.33
C PHE A 163 -3.89 -27.09 0.99
N ALA A 164 -3.06 -27.51 1.94
CA ALA A 164 -3.52 -28.07 3.22
C ALA A 164 -4.28 -27.05 4.06
N GLY A 165 -4.00 -25.75 3.89
CA GLY A 165 -4.76 -24.71 4.56
C GLY A 165 -4.01 -23.38 4.70
N PRO A 166 -4.46 -22.51 5.61
CA PRO A 166 -3.90 -21.17 5.78
C PRO A 166 -2.56 -21.19 6.51
N LYS A 167 -1.84 -20.05 6.44
CA LYS A 167 -0.59 -19.80 7.17
C LYS A 167 -0.58 -20.27 8.64
N ASN A 168 -1.67 -20.01 9.38
CA ASN A 168 -1.74 -20.40 10.79
C ASN A 168 -1.72 -21.94 10.98
N LEU A 169 -2.28 -22.70 10.05
CA LEU A 169 -2.17 -24.17 10.07
C LEU A 169 -0.72 -24.58 9.82
N GLY A 170 -0.05 -23.92 8.87
CA GLY A 170 1.39 -24.08 8.62
C GLY A 170 2.25 -23.96 9.86
N ASN A 171 2.02 -22.93 10.68
CA ASN A 171 2.74 -22.73 11.94
C ASN A 171 2.56 -23.92 12.90
N LYS A 172 1.33 -24.44 13.01
CA LYS A 172 1.04 -25.59 13.86
C LYS A 172 1.70 -26.87 13.34
N LEU A 173 1.66 -27.11 12.03
CA LEU A 173 2.31 -28.27 11.38
C LEU A 173 3.83 -28.22 11.56
N ALA A 174 4.44 -27.04 11.45
CA ALA A 174 5.85 -26.85 11.80
C ALA A 174 6.14 -27.16 13.28
N GLY A 175 5.28 -26.69 14.19
CA GLY A 175 5.35 -27.00 15.62
C GLY A 175 5.27 -28.51 15.90
N GLU A 176 4.38 -29.22 15.22
CA GLU A 176 4.29 -30.69 15.31
C GLU A 176 5.55 -31.38 14.79
N ALA A 177 6.10 -30.92 13.67
CA ALA A 177 7.32 -31.50 13.10
C ALA A 177 8.50 -31.41 14.09
N ILE A 178 8.70 -30.25 14.74
CA ILE A 178 9.78 -30.12 15.74
C ILE A 178 9.49 -30.92 17.01
N LEU A 179 8.24 -30.98 17.49
CA LEU A 179 7.85 -31.81 18.64
C LEU A 179 8.06 -33.31 18.40
N GLN A 180 7.87 -33.76 17.16
CA GLN A 180 7.96 -35.17 16.81
C GLN A 180 9.39 -35.61 16.51
N HIS A 181 10.18 -34.74 15.87
CA HIS A 181 11.46 -35.14 15.29
C HIS A 181 12.69 -34.44 15.89
N VAL A 182 12.51 -33.43 16.74
CA VAL A 182 13.62 -32.58 17.24
C VAL A 182 13.62 -32.47 18.76
N ILE A 183 12.53 -32.00 19.37
CA ILE A 183 12.49 -31.77 20.83
C ILE A 183 12.68 -33.10 21.56
N GLY A 184 13.62 -33.15 22.51
CA GLY A 184 13.94 -34.34 23.29
C GLY A 184 14.92 -35.30 22.62
N THR A 185 15.56 -34.94 21.50
CA THR A 185 16.52 -35.81 20.81
C THR A 185 17.98 -35.58 21.24
N GLU A 186 18.28 -34.47 21.90
CA GLU A 186 19.61 -34.17 22.44
C GLU A 186 19.51 -33.71 23.89
N GLU A 187 20.58 -33.89 24.67
CA GLU A 187 20.68 -33.36 26.03
C GLU A 187 21.57 -32.11 26.05
N PRO A 188 21.23 -31.08 26.83
CA PRO A 188 22.10 -29.93 26.99
C PRO A 188 23.32 -30.30 27.83
N GLU A 189 24.43 -29.59 27.66
CA GLU A 189 25.67 -29.82 28.43
C GLU A 189 25.44 -29.69 29.94
N TYR A 190 24.60 -28.72 30.34
CA TYR A 190 24.18 -28.52 31.72
C TYR A 190 22.79 -27.88 31.74
N THR A 191 22.12 -28.02 32.90
CA THR A 191 20.85 -27.34 33.19
C THR A 191 20.99 -26.46 34.43
N THR A 192 20.15 -25.44 34.53
CA THR A 192 20.06 -24.56 35.70
C THR A 192 18.62 -24.49 36.20
N PRO A 193 18.40 -24.07 37.46
CA PRO A 193 17.06 -23.74 37.96
C PRO A 193 16.39 -22.56 37.20
N TYR A 194 17.13 -21.83 36.38
CA TYR A 194 16.70 -20.60 35.71
C TYR A 194 16.56 -20.75 34.19
N ASP A 195 16.51 -22.00 33.69
CA ASP A 195 16.40 -22.27 32.26
C ASP A 195 14.95 -22.12 31.77
N ILE A 196 14.72 -21.30 30.75
CA ILE A 196 13.40 -21.11 30.13
C ILE A 196 13.42 -21.36 28.62
N ASN A 197 12.25 -21.68 28.06
CA ASN A 197 12.03 -21.60 26.62
C ASN A 197 11.24 -20.33 26.27
N ILE A 198 11.59 -19.71 25.16
CA ILE A 198 10.77 -18.65 24.54
C ILE A 198 10.21 -19.21 23.24
N ILE A 199 8.89 -19.27 23.12
CA ILE A 199 8.20 -19.89 22.00
C ILE A 199 7.37 -18.84 21.26
N GLY A 200 7.44 -18.84 19.93
CA GLY A 200 6.73 -17.89 19.08
C GLY A 200 7.43 -16.55 18.89
N GLU A 201 8.65 -16.40 19.40
CA GLU A 201 9.54 -15.28 19.10
C GLU A 201 10.41 -15.59 17.88
N TYR A 202 10.59 -14.64 16.97
CA TYR A 202 11.25 -14.85 15.67
C TYR A 202 12.48 -13.97 15.44
N ASN A 203 12.88 -13.18 16.44
CA ASN A 203 13.98 -12.23 16.41
C ASN A 203 13.98 -11.30 15.20
N LEU A 204 12.78 -10.83 14.81
CA LEU A 204 12.62 -9.95 13.67
C LEU A 204 13.25 -8.60 13.99
N SER A 205 14.16 -8.14 13.13
CA SER A 205 14.93 -6.91 13.35
C SER A 205 15.70 -6.87 14.68
N GLY A 206 15.97 -8.02 15.32
CA GLY A 206 16.72 -8.10 16.56
C GLY A 206 15.88 -7.90 17.83
N GLU A 207 14.56 -8.18 17.78
CA GLU A 207 13.67 -8.03 18.94
C GLU A 207 14.05 -8.85 20.16
N LEU A 208 14.43 -10.12 19.97
CA LEU A 208 14.87 -10.96 21.07
C LEU A 208 16.10 -10.37 21.76
N TRP A 209 16.98 -9.72 21.01
CA TRP A 209 18.19 -9.09 21.53
C TRP A 209 17.93 -7.84 22.38
N GLN A 210 16.71 -7.30 22.35
CA GLN A 210 16.31 -6.23 23.28
C GLN A 210 15.93 -6.78 24.67
N VAL A 211 15.45 -8.02 24.72
CA VAL A 211 14.95 -8.66 25.94
C VAL A 211 16.01 -9.56 26.57
N LYS A 212 16.80 -10.26 25.76
CA LYS A 212 17.82 -11.20 26.24
C LYS A 212 18.78 -10.58 27.29
N PRO A 213 19.31 -9.36 27.12
CA PRO A 213 20.19 -8.78 28.14
C PRO A 213 19.52 -8.59 29.51
N LEU A 214 18.21 -8.35 29.55
CA LEU A 214 17.45 -8.22 30.80
C LEU A 214 17.36 -9.57 31.51
N LEU A 215 17.08 -10.64 30.75
CA LEU A 215 17.04 -12.01 31.27
C LEU A 215 18.43 -12.46 31.74
N ASP A 216 19.48 -12.17 30.97
CA ASP A 216 20.86 -12.48 31.33
C ASP A 216 21.27 -11.78 32.64
N GLU A 217 20.89 -10.51 32.83
CA GLU A 217 21.15 -9.76 34.08
C GLU A 217 20.44 -10.39 35.29
N LEU A 218 19.23 -10.91 35.08
CA LEU A 218 18.49 -11.68 36.10
C LEU A 218 19.02 -13.10 36.27
N GLY A 219 20.07 -13.51 35.57
CA GLY A 219 20.60 -14.88 35.61
C GLY A 219 19.65 -15.93 34.99
N ILE A 220 18.63 -15.49 34.25
CA ILE A 220 17.67 -16.34 33.55
C ILE A 220 18.25 -16.71 32.20
N ARG A 221 18.41 -18.00 31.95
CA ARG A 221 18.97 -18.52 30.71
C ARG A 221 17.86 -18.93 29.76
N ILE A 222 17.84 -18.33 28.57
CA ILE A 222 17.03 -18.85 27.46
C ILE A 222 17.72 -20.13 26.97
N LEU A 223 17.16 -21.30 27.33
CA LEU A 223 17.65 -22.59 26.88
C LEU A 223 17.37 -22.77 25.38
N ALA A 224 16.17 -22.40 24.93
CA ALA A 224 15.82 -22.37 23.53
C ALA A 224 14.88 -21.21 23.20
N CYS A 225 15.13 -20.56 22.07
CA CYS A 225 14.17 -19.70 21.41
C CYS A 225 13.62 -20.42 20.19
N ILE A 226 12.32 -20.68 20.17
CA ILE A 226 11.59 -21.29 19.07
C ILE A 226 10.85 -20.16 18.33
N SER A 227 11.42 -19.55 17.30
CA SER A 227 12.65 -19.92 16.58
C SER A 227 13.68 -18.81 16.40
N GLY A 228 13.40 -17.59 16.86
CA GLY A 228 14.22 -16.41 16.60
C GLY A 228 15.66 -16.55 17.08
N ASP A 229 16.62 -16.47 16.16
CA ASP A 229 18.05 -16.70 16.44
C ASP A 229 18.31 -18.05 17.15
N GLY A 230 17.44 -19.04 16.95
CA GLY A 230 17.58 -20.37 17.55
C GLY A 230 18.66 -21.21 16.84
N ARG A 231 19.16 -22.22 17.55
CA ARG A 231 20.04 -23.27 17.00
C ARG A 231 19.36 -24.63 17.11
N TYR A 232 19.72 -25.55 16.22
CA TYR A 232 19.13 -26.89 16.21
C TYR A 232 19.25 -27.58 17.57
N LYS A 233 20.45 -27.58 18.16
CA LYS A 233 20.74 -28.28 19.42
C LYS A 233 19.98 -27.71 20.61
N ASP A 234 19.82 -26.39 20.64
CA ASP A 234 19.05 -25.69 21.68
C ASP A 234 17.58 -26.15 21.62
N VAL A 235 16.99 -26.18 20.41
CA VAL A 235 15.62 -26.69 20.24
C VAL A 235 15.54 -28.18 20.57
N ALA A 236 16.54 -28.97 20.18
CA ALA A 236 16.57 -30.41 20.46
C ALA A 236 16.65 -30.75 21.95
N SER A 237 17.26 -29.87 22.74
CA SER A 237 17.41 -29.99 24.20
C SER A 237 16.39 -29.18 25.01
N SER A 238 15.45 -28.51 24.34
CA SER A 238 14.45 -27.62 24.98
C SER A 238 13.51 -28.31 25.97
N HIS A 239 13.42 -29.65 25.98
CA HIS A 239 12.66 -30.43 26.95
C HIS A 239 13.24 -30.38 28.38
N ARG A 240 14.39 -29.70 28.59
CA ARG A 240 15.01 -29.53 29.91
C ARG A 240 14.71 -28.21 30.61
N ALA A 241 14.01 -27.28 29.96
CA ALA A 241 13.63 -26.01 30.56
C ALA A 241 12.72 -26.18 31.79
N LYS A 242 12.70 -25.18 32.67
CA LYS A 242 11.86 -25.15 33.88
C LYS A 242 10.50 -24.53 33.65
N ALA A 243 10.41 -23.60 32.70
CA ALA A 243 9.19 -22.94 32.27
C ALA A 243 9.30 -22.52 30.80
N ALA A 244 8.17 -22.18 30.18
CA ALA A 244 8.12 -21.62 28.84
C ALA A 244 7.26 -20.35 28.77
N MET A 245 7.67 -19.39 27.95
CA MET A 245 6.87 -18.22 27.62
C MET A 245 6.44 -18.30 26.16
N MET A 246 5.14 -18.15 25.90
CA MET A 246 4.59 -17.93 24.56
C MET A 246 4.52 -16.44 24.26
N VAL A 247 5.33 -15.95 23.33
CA VAL A 247 5.41 -14.52 23.00
C VAL A 247 4.34 -14.16 21.96
N CYS A 248 3.35 -13.36 22.38
CA CYS A 248 2.40 -12.64 21.52
C CYS A 248 1.83 -13.48 20.35
N SER A 249 1.62 -14.79 20.54
CA SER A 249 1.26 -15.69 19.44
C SER A 249 0.71 -17.05 19.89
N LYS A 250 -0.57 -17.32 19.61
CA LYS A 250 -1.18 -18.65 19.69
C LYS A 250 -0.82 -19.54 18.48
N ALA A 251 0.13 -19.12 17.63
CA ALA A 251 0.50 -19.83 16.41
C ALA A 251 1.16 -21.20 16.66
N MET A 252 1.88 -21.32 17.79
CA MET A 252 2.56 -22.54 18.21
C MET A 252 2.10 -22.98 19.62
N ILE A 253 0.86 -22.67 20.00
CA ILE A 253 0.32 -23.06 21.30
C ILE A 253 0.32 -24.58 21.51
N ASN A 254 0.20 -25.35 20.41
CA ASN A 254 0.32 -26.80 20.44
C ASN A 254 1.71 -27.27 20.90
N VAL A 255 2.77 -26.48 20.63
CA VAL A 255 4.12 -26.76 21.13
C VAL A 255 4.15 -26.61 22.65
N ALA A 256 3.73 -25.46 23.17
CA ALA A 256 3.75 -25.22 24.61
C ALA A 256 2.89 -26.21 25.40
N ARG A 257 1.63 -26.44 24.98
CA ARG A 257 0.75 -27.43 25.62
C ARG A 257 1.38 -28.83 25.62
N LYS A 258 1.90 -29.30 24.47
CA LYS A 258 2.50 -30.64 24.41
C LYS A 258 3.81 -30.73 25.19
N MET A 259 4.55 -29.62 25.36
CA MET A 259 5.71 -29.60 26.24
C MET A 259 5.30 -29.69 27.72
N GLU A 260 4.21 -29.04 28.11
CA GLU A 260 3.60 -29.22 29.43
C GLU A 260 3.17 -30.69 29.65
N GLU A 261 2.42 -31.27 28.71
CA GLU A 261 1.94 -32.66 28.82
C GLU A 261 3.06 -33.72 28.81
N ARG A 262 4.10 -33.54 27.98
CA ARG A 262 5.15 -34.55 27.79
C ARG A 262 6.33 -34.40 28.75
N TYR A 263 6.60 -33.18 29.21
CA TYR A 263 7.83 -32.85 29.93
C TYR A 263 7.60 -32.05 31.22
N ASP A 264 6.34 -31.78 31.60
CA ASP A 264 6.00 -31.00 32.81
C ASP A 264 6.64 -29.59 32.79
N ILE A 265 6.63 -28.95 31.61
CA ILE A 265 7.11 -27.58 31.43
C ILE A 265 5.89 -26.65 31.41
N PRO A 266 5.58 -25.97 32.53
CA PRO A 266 4.45 -25.05 32.56
C PRO A 266 4.74 -23.85 31.65
N PHE A 267 3.68 -23.25 31.12
CA PHE A 267 3.80 -22.10 30.24
C PHE A 267 2.77 -21.01 30.51
N PHE A 268 3.10 -19.78 30.10
CA PHE A 268 2.15 -18.67 30.08
C PHE A 268 2.25 -17.90 28.76
N GLU A 269 1.21 -17.12 28.44
CA GLU A 269 1.23 -16.17 27.33
C GLU A 269 1.60 -14.78 27.85
N GLY A 270 2.61 -14.16 27.23
CA GLY A 270 3.06 -12.83 27.61
C GLY A 270 3.50 -11.98 26.42
N SER A 271 3.89 -10.74 26.73
CA SER A 271 4.19 -9.69 25.77
C SER A 271 5.40 -8.88 26.21
N PHE A 272 6.29 -8.57 25.27
CA PHE A 272 7.30 -7.53 25.47
C PHE A 272 7.02 -6.29 24.62
N TYR A 273 5.78 -6.13 24.13
CA TYR A 273 5.35 -4.90 23.46
C TYR A 273 4.65 -4.01 24.48
N GLY A 274 5.28 -2.90 24.85
CA GLY A 274 4.84 -2.04 25.95
C GLY A 274 5.77 -2.15 27.16
N ILE A 275 5.83 -1.06 27.93
CA ILE A 275 6.64 -0.95 29.13
C ILE A 275 6.06 -1.87 30.22
N GLN A 276 4.75 -1.76 30.50
CA GLN A 276 4.13 -2.56 31.57
C GLN A 276 4.01 -4.03 31.19
N ASP A 277 3.62 -4.33 29.96
CA ASP A 277 3.58 -5.71 29.44
C ASP A 277 4.93 -6.42 29.61
N SER A 278 6.04 -5.70 29.35
CA SER A 278 7.39 -6.23 29.54
C SER A 278 7.69 -6.51 31.02
N SER A 279 7.31 -5.61 31.91
CA SER A 279 7.46 -5.77 33.36
C SER A 279 6.67 -6.97 33.88
N ASP A 280 5.41 -7.10 33.47
CA ASP A 280 4.54 -8.19 33.89
C ASP A 280 5.04 -9.55 33.39
N SER A 281 5.57 -9.60 32.16
CA SER A 281 6.20 -10.81 31.63
C SER A 281 7.47 -11.19 32.41
N LEU A 282 8.29 -10.23 32.83
CA LEU A 282 9.47 -10.50 33.67
C LEU A 282 9.07 -11.04 35.05
N ARG A 283 8.07 -10.44 35.69
CA ARG A 283 7.50 -10.92 36.97
C ARG A 283 6.99 -12.34 36.87
N GLU A 284 6.24 -12.63 35.81
CA GLU A 284 5.63 -13.94 35.62
C GLU A 284 6.68 -15.03 35.37
N ILE A 285 7.73 -14.73 34.59
CA ILE A 285 8.88 -15.62 34.44
C ILE A 285 9.54 -15.88 35.80
N ALA A 286 9.82 -14.84 36.57
CA ALA A 286 10.44 -14.97 37.89
C ALA A 286 9.58 -15.82 38.83
N ARG A 287 8.27 -15.57 38.89
CA ARG A 287 7.30 -16.33 39.68
C ARG A 287 7.33 -17.82 39.33
N MET A 288 7.21 -18.15 38.04
CA MET A 288 7.21 -19.54 37.58
C MET A 288 8.53 -20.26 37.88
N LEU A 289 9.67 -19.58 37.75
CA LEU A 289 10.97 -20.16 38.08
C LEU A 289 11.11 -20.42 39.59
N ILE A 290 10.64 -19.49 40.44
CA ILE A 290 10.64 -19.67 41.90
C ILE A 290 9.77 -20.87 42.30
N GLU A 291 8.58 -21.01 41.70
CA GLU A 291 7.71 -22.18 41.90
C GLU A 291 8.35 -23.50 41.48
N ARG A 292 9.34 -23.44 40.57
CA ARG A 292 10.14 -24.59 40.10
C ARG A 292 11.48 -24.75 40.81
N GLY A 293 11.70 -24.01 41.90
CA GLY A 293 12.85 -24.17 42.79
C GLY A 293 14.02 -23.22 42.54
N ALA A 294 13.82 -22.13 41.80
CA ALA A 294 14.76 -21.01 41.78
C ALA A 294 14.77 -20.25 43.12
N ASP A 295 15.83 -19.46 43.36
CA ASP A 295 15.96 -18.67 44.59
C ASP A 295 14.84 -17.61 44.68
N PRO A 296 14.12 -17.49 45.82
CA PRO A 296 13.14 -16.43 46.03
C PRO A 296 13.67 -15.00 45.82
N GLU A 297 14.98 -14.75 46.04
CA GLU A 297 15.62 -13.45 45.78
C GLU A 297 15.52 -13.03 44.30
N LEU A 298 15.25 -13.96 43.38
CA LEU A 298 15.02 -13.64 41.98
C LEU A 298 13.92 -12.57 41.79
N MET A 299 12.87 -12.59 42.62
CA MET A 299 11.81 -11.59 42.52
C MET A 299 12.29 -10.18 42.90
N ASP A 300 13.08 -10.07 43.97
CA ASP A 300 13.62 -8.77 44.42
C ASP A 300 14.53 -8.14 43.36
N ARG A 301 15.39 -8.95 42.73
CA ARG A 301 16.22 -8.50 41.60
C ARG A 301 15.39 -8.11 40.38
N THR A 302 14.31 -8.85 40.14
CA THR A 302 13.38 -8.58 39.02
C THR A 302 12.69 -7.23 39.21
N GLU A 303 12.15 -6.95 40.40
CA GLU A 303 11.53 -5.65 40.69
C GLU A 303 12.53 -4.50 40.63
N ALA A 304 13.76 -4.68 41.15
CA ALA A 304 14.81 -3.66 41.05
C ALA A 304 15.20 -3.35 39.61
N LEU A 305 15.26 -4.37 38.74
CA LEU A 305 15.49 -4.18 37.30
C LEU A 305 14.32 -3.46 36.64
N ILE A 306 13.08 -3.87 36.95
CA ILE A 306 11.86 -3.27 36.40
C ILE A 306 11.78 -1.79 36.77
N GLU A 307 11.93 -1.43 38.04
CA GLU A 307 11.87 -0.04 38.51
C GLU A 307 12.87 0.83 37.74
N ARG A 308 14.10 0.33 37.58
CA ARG A 308 15.17 1.03 36.85
C ARG A 308 14.85 1.21 35.37
N GLU A 309 14.43 0.15 34.68
CA GLU A 309 14.20 0.19 33.23
C GLU A 309 12.91 0.93 32.87
N GLU A 310 11.86 0.81 33.68
CA GLU A 310 10.65 1.62 33.54
C GLU A 310 10.95 3.10 33.69
N ALA A 311 11.68 3.51 34.73
CA ALA A 311 12.03 4.91 34.95
C ALA A 311 12.76 5.51 33.74
N LYS A 312 13.71 4.76 33.16
CA LYS A 312 14.42 5.15 31.94
C LYS A 312 13.48 5.25 30.74
N ALA A 313 12.62 4.25 30.52
CA ALA A 313 11.72 4.21 29.37
C ALA A 313 10.67 5.33 29.43
N TRP A 314 10.04 5.53 30.59
CA TRP A 314 9.07 6.60 30.81
C TRP A 314 9.69 7.99 30.60
N ALA A 315 10.88 8.22 31.15
CA ALA A 315 11.61 9.47 30.93
C ALA A 315 11.94 9.70 29.45
N ALA A 316 12.35 8.65 28.73
CA ALA A 316 12.69 8.73 27.32
C ALA A 316 11.48 9.03 26.43
N ILE A 317 10.30 8.48 26.75
CA ILE A 317 9.08 8.72 25.95
C ILE A 317 8.33 10.00 26.35
N ALA A 318 8.59 10.56 27.54
CA ALA A 318 7.87 11.71 28.08
C ALA A 318 7.83 12.92 27.11
N LYS A 319 8.92 13.16 26.37
CA LYS A 319 9.01 14.25 25.39
C LYS A 319 8.06 14.11 24.19
N TYR A 320 7.60 12.90 23.88
CA TYR A 320 6.68 12.64 22.76
C TYR A 320 5.21 12.73 23.16
N LYS A 321 4.87 12.45 24.43
CA LYS A 321 3.46 12.45 24.91
C LYS A 321 2.68 13.72 24.53
N PRO A 322 3.22 14.95 24.71
CA PRO A 322 2.50 16.16 24.28
C PRO A 322 2.27 16.24 22.76
N ARG A 323 3.16 15.66 21.96
CA ARG A 323 3.07 15.63 20.49
C ARG A 323 2.08 14.57 19.99
N PHE A 324 1.76 13.58 20.82
CA PHE A 324 0.81 12.51 20.51
C PHE A 324 -0.58 12.78 21.06
N LYS A 325 -0.75 13.85 21.82
CA LYS A 325 -2.07 14.28 22.31
C LYS A 325 -3.05 14.38 21.14
N ASP A 326 -4.21 13.74 21.32
CA ASP A 326 -5.32 13.70 20.37
C ASP A 326 -4.99 13.02 19.02
N LYS A 327 -3.85 12.32 18.91
CA LYS A 327 -3.46 11.59 17.70
C LYS A 327 -4.09 10.21 17.63
N LYS A 328 -4.69 9.92 16.49
CA LYS A 328 -5.51 8.73 16.25
C LYS A 328 -4.79 7.70 15.38
N VAL A 329 -4.77 6.44 15.81
CA VAL A 329 -4.07 5.34 15.15
C VAL A 329 -5.06 4.33 14.60
N LEU A 330 -4.89 3.97 13.32
CA LEU A 330 -5.53 2.80 12.72
C LEU A 330 -4.55 1.62 12.75
N LEU A 331 -4.84 0.60 13.55
CA LEU A 331 -3.98 -0.58 13.69
C LEU A 331 -4.53 -1.76 12.86
N ILE A 332 -3.76 -2.22 11.88
CA ILE A 332 -4.12 -3.37 11.04
C ILE A 332 -3.02 -4.43 11.10
N THR A 333 -3.10 -5.31 12.10
CA THR A 333 -2.12 -6.37 12.33
C THR A 333 -2.69 -7.77 12.12
N GLY A 334 -1.79 -8.76 12.05
CA GLY A 334 -2.17 -10.16 12.27
C GLY A 334 -2.68 -10.34 13.71
N GLY A 335 -3.61 -11.26 13.91
CA GLY A 335 -4.51 -11.21 15.07
C GLY A 335 -3.94 -11.52 16.44
N VAL A 336 -2.63 -11.73 16.59
CA VAL A 336 -2.03 -11.97 17.92
C VAL A 336 -1.17 -10.81 18.42
N LYS A 337 -0.72 -9.90 17.54
CA LYS A 337 -0.05 -8.65 17.95
C LYS A 337 -1.03 -7.52 18.29
N SER A 338 -2.33 -7.71 18.04
CA SER A 338 -3.29 -6.61 18.06
C SER A 338 -3.54 -6.05 19.47
N TRP A 339 -3.51 -6.87 20.53
CA TRP A 339 -3.79 -6.36 21.90
C TRP A 339 -2.55 -5.76 22.56
N SER A 340 -1.39 -6.39 22.42
CA SER A 340 -0.15 -5.92 23.04
C SER A 340 0.36 -4.62 22.43
N VAL A 341 0.26 -4.48 21.10
CA VAL A 341 0.56 -3.21 20.44
C VAL A 341 -0.46 -2.13 20.82
N VAL A 342 -1.72 -2.50 21.08
CA VAL A 342 -2.74 -1.54 21.56
C VAL A 342 -2.33 -0.95 22.91
N ALA A 343 -1.95 -1.79 23.89
CA ALA A 343 -1.46 -1.33 25.19
C ALA A 343 -0.25 -0.40 25.04
N ALA A 344 0.75 -0.81 24.25
CA ALA A 344 1.93 0.00 23.96
C ALA A 344 1.57 1.38 23.37
N LEU A 345 0.65 1.46 22.40
CA LEU A 345 0.24 2.74 21.82
C LEU A 345 -0.48 3.64 22.83
N GLN A 346 -1.27 3.08 23.74
CA GLN A 346 -1.93 3.83 24.81
C GLN A 346 -0.93 4.38 25.83
N GLU A 347 0.09 3.60 26.20
CA GLU A 347 1.20 4.07 27.06
C GLU A 347 1.93 5.29 26.45
N ALA A 348 2.07 5.31 25.12
CA ALA A 348 2.64 6.43 24.38
C ALA A 348 1.73 7.67 24.31
N GLY A 349 0.45 7.54 24.68
CA GLY A 349 -0.55 8.62 24.66
C GLY A 349 -1.33 8.74 23.35
N LEU A 350 -1.38 7.67 22.53
CA LEU A 350 -2.13 7.63 21.27
C LEU A 350 -3.53 7.04 21.49
N GLU A 351 -4.50 7.57 20.74
CA GLU A 351 -5.88 7.05 20.71
C GLU A 351 -6.03 6.06 19.55
N LEU A 352 -6.73 4.94 19.75
CA LEU A 352 -7.01 3.98 18.69
C LEU A 352 -8.41 4.16 18.14
N VAL A 353 -8.51 4.44 16.84
CA VAL A 353 -9.82 4.59 16.16
C VAL A 353 -10.38 3.27 15.65
N GLY A 354 -9.51 2.29 15.48
CA GLY A 354 -9.92 0.94 15.14
C GLY A 354 -8.72 -0.01 15.09
N THR A 355 -9.00 -1.27 15.39
CA THR A 355 -8.02 -2.35 15.28
C THR A 355 -8.61 -3.53 14.52
N SER A 356 -7.78 -4.20 13.71
CA SER A 356 -8.19 -5.44 13.06
C SER A 356 -8.21 -6.58 14.07
N VAL A 357 -9.41 -7.15 14.27
CA VAL A 357 -9.62 -8.32 15.15
C VAL A 357 -9.85 -9.61 14.35
N LYS A 358 -9.66 -9.57 13.02
CA LYS A 358 -9.94 -10.66 12.06
C LYS A 358 -9.40 -12.01 12.49
N LYS A 359 -8.22 -12.01 13.10
CA LYS A 359 -7.47 -13.22 13.48
C LYS A 359 -7.40 -13.42 15.00
N SER A 360 -7.95 -12.50 15.80
CA SER A 360 -7.89 -12.49 17.27
C SER A 360 -8.89 -13.48 17.89
N THR A 361 -8.61 -13.97 19.11
CA THR A 361 -9.54 -14.83 19.88
C THR A 361 -10.65 -14.01 20.54
N LYS A 362 -11.60 -14.70 21.20
CA LYS A 362 -12.67 -14.02 21.94
C LYS A 362 -12.09 -13.29 23.16
N GLU A 363 -11.15 -13.89 23.91
CA GLU A 363 -10.48 -13.17 25.01
C GLU A 363 -9.66 -12.00 24.49
N ASP A 364 -8.93 -12.16 23.37
CA ASP A 364 -8.19 -11.05 22.78
C ASP A 364 -9.15 -9.90 22.40
N LYS A 365 -10.33 -10.22 21.85
CA LYS A 365 -11.39 -9.23 21.55
C LYS A 365 -11.97 -8.59 22.82
N GLU A 366 -12.10 -9.34 23.91
CA GLU A 366 -12.59 -8.83 25.21
C GLU A 366 -11.56 -7.90 25.86
N ARG A 367 -10.28 -8.30 25.92
CA ARG A 367 -9.18 -7.43 26.36
C ARG A 367 -9.08 -6.16 25.50
N ILE A 368 -9.21 -6.30 24.19
CA ILE A 368 -9.22 -5.15 23.27
C ILE A 368 -10.41 -4.23 23.55
N LYS A 369 -11.60 -4.76 23.86
CA LYS A 369 -12.77 -3.94 24.24
C LYS A 369 -12.55 -3.21 25.56
N GLU A 370 -11.99 -3.89 26.55
CA GLU A 370 -11.65 -3.29 27.86
C GLU A 370 -10.62 -2.17 27.69
N LEU A 371 -9.60 -2.38 26.86
CA LEU A 371 -8.56 -1.40 26.58
C LEU A 371 -9.06 -0.22 25.73
N MET A 372 -9.83 -0.47 24.67
CA MET A 372 -10.20 0.57 23.70
C MET A 372 -11.45 1.39 24.08
N GLY A 373 -12.24 0.98 25.08
CA GLY A 373 -13.49 1.65 25.44
C GLY A 373 -14.62 1.48 24.41
N GLN A 374 -15.80 2.06 24.68
CA GLN A 374 -17.02 1.83 23.87
C GLN A 374 -16.98 2.45 22.46
N ASP A 375 -16.10 3.44 22.21
CA ASP A 375 -16.08 4.22 20.96
C ASP A 375 -15.20 3.63 19.85
N ALA A 376 -14.38 2.62 20.16
CA ALA A 376 -13.40 2.11 19.21
C ALA A 376 -13.96 0.98 18.33
N HIS A 377 -13.72 1.09 17.02
CA HIS A 377 -14.32 0.19 16.05
C HIS A 377 -13.45 -1.06 15.85
N MET A 378 -13.93 -2.22 16.29
CA MET A 378 -13.32 -3.51 15.94
C MET A 378 -13.67 -3.88 14.51
N ILE A 379 -12.66 -4.05 13.65
CA ILE A 379 -12.89 -4.38 12.24
C ILE A 379 -12.53 -5.85 11.97
N ASP A 380 -13.54 -6.66 11.59
CA ASP A 380 -13.37 -8.08 11.25
C ASP A 380 -12.76 -8.30 9.86
N ASP A 381 -13.09 -7.46 8.88
CA ASP A 381 -12.44 -7.44 7.57
C ASP A 381 -12.57 -6.03 6.99
N MET A 382 -11.48 -5.46 6.48
CA MET A 382 -11.52 -4.18 5.78
C MET A 382 -10.96 -4.42 4.39
N THR A 383 -11.74 -4.11 3.37
CA THR A 383 -11.25 -4.12 2.00
C THR A 383 -10.26 -2.96 1.79
N PRO A 384 -9.34 -3.07 0.82
CA PRO A 384 -8.44 -1.96 0.48
C PRO A 384 -9.16 -0.63 0.19
N ARG A 385 -10.37 -0.69 -0.38
CA ARG A 385 -11.18 0.51 -0.67
C ARG A 385 -11.74 1.15 0.60
N GLU A 386 -12.19 0.35 1.56
CA GLU A 386 -12.66 0.85 2.85
C GLU A 386 -11.52 1.43 3.68
N MET A 387 -10.35 0.77 3.68
CA MET A 387 -9.12 1.30 4.30
C MET A 387 -8.78 2.67 3.72
N TYR A 388 -8.74 2.77 2.38
CA TYR A 388 -8.48 4.03 1.70
C TYR A 388 -9.48 5.12 2.08
N LYS A 389 -10.79 4.80 2.11
CA LYS A 389 -11.84 5.76 2.48
C LYS A 389 -11.65 6.27 3.92
N MET A 390 -11.43 5.37 4.87
CA MET A 390 -11.23 5.73 6.27
C MET A 390 -10.02 6.66 6.46
N LEU A 391 -8.92 6.37 5.76
CA LEU A 391 -7.71 7.18 5.79
C LEU A 391 -7.90 8.53 5.09
N LYS A 392 -8.58 8.55 3.95
CA LYS A 392 -8.88 9.77 3.18
C LYS A 392 -9.82 10.71 3.94
N ASP A 393 -10.80 10.16 4.66
CA ASP A 393 -11.74 10.91 5.48
C ASP A 393 -11.10 11.43 6.80
N ALA A 394 -9.77 11.33 6.94
CA ALA A 394 -8.97 11.78 8.09
C ALA A 394 -9.44 11.23 9.45
N LYS A 395 -10.00 10.03 9.47
CA LYS A 395 -10.45 9.38 10.71
C LYS A 395 -9.30 8.82 11.56
N ALA A 396 -8.08 8.81 11.03
CA ALA A 396 -6.85 8.46 11.73
C ALA A 396 -5.75 9.43 11.30
N ASP A 397 -4.75 9.66 12.15
CA ASP A 397 -3.54 10.43 11.82
C ASP A 397 -2.42 9.54 11.26
N ILE A 398 -2.40 8.25 11.63
CA ILE A 398 -1.40 7.28 11.18
C ILE A 398 -1.99 5.87 11.09
N MET A 399 -1.48 5.08 10.13
CA MET A 399 -1.76 3.65 10.05
C MET A 399 -0.54 2.80 10.44
N LEU A 400 -0.73 1.88 11.37
CA LEU A 400 0.26 0.85 11.71
C LEU A 400 -0.21 -0.49 11.11
N SER A 401 0.56 -1.06 10.20
CA SER A 401 0.17 -2.33 9.54
C SER A 401 1.38 -3.13 9.04
N GLY A 402 1.19 -4.08 8.10
CA GLY A 402 2.29 -4.65 7.31
C GLY A 402 2.36 -4.09 5.89
N GLY A 403 3.46 -4.37 5.17
CA GLY A 403 3.75 -3.79 3.85
C GLY A 403 2.68 -3.97 2.77
N ARG A 404 1.84 -5.01 2.84
CA ARG A 404 0.72 -5.21 1.89
C ARG A 404 -0.29 -4.05 1.86
N SER A 405 -0.44 -3.31 2.96
CA SER A 405 -1.34 -2.15 3.07
C SER A 405 -0.60 -0.81 3.04
N GLN A 406 0.74 -0.80 2.98
CA GLN A 406 1.55 0.42 2.92
C GLN A 406 1.07 1.38 1.83
N PHE A 407 0.97 0.90 0.59
CA PHE A 407 0.61 1.74 -0.55
C PHE A 407 -0.83 2.26 -0.49
N ILE A 408 -1.70 1.66 0.33
CA ILE A 408 -3.05 2.18 0.56
C ILE A 408 -2.97 3.47 1.37
N ALA A 409 -2.20 3.48 2.46
CA ALA A 409 -1.98 4.69 3.25
C ALA A 409 -1.21 5.77 2.50
N LEU A 410 -0.15 5.39 1.77
CA LEU A 410 0.62 6.35 0.98
C LEU A 410 -0.22 7.02 -0.11
N LYS A 411 -1.10 6.28 -0.79
CA LYS A 411 -2.06 6.85 -1.76
C LYS A 411 -3.11 7.75 -1.11
N ALA A 412 -3.41 7.54 0.17
CA ALA A 412 -4.26 8.44 0.96
C ALA A 412 -3.48 9.64 1.51
N ALA A 413 -2.19 9.81 1.18
CA ALA A 413 -1.30 10.84 1.74
C ALA A 413 -1.23 10.81 3.27
N MET A 414 -1.23 9.60 3.84
CA MET A 414 -1.25 9.35 5.28
C MET A 414 0.04 8.70 5.78
N PRO A 415 0.53 9.11 6.97
CA PRO A 415 1.59 8.43 7.71
C PRO A 415 1.33 6.93 7.83
N TRP A 416 2.41 6.16 7.66
CA TRP A 416 2.38 4.70 7.75
C TRP A 416 3.64 4.19 8.45
N LEU A 417 3.46 3.19 9.31
CA LEU A 417 4.55 2.48 9.98
C LEU A 417 4.35 0.96 9.90
N ASP A 418 5.41 0.23 9.55
CA ASP A 418 5.40 -1.23 9.60
C ASP A 418 5.58 -1.73 11.04
N ILE A 419 4.63 -2.51 11.54
CA ILE A 419 4.68 -3.20 12.84
C ILE A 419 4.69 -4.73 12.70
N ASN A 420 4.67 -5.22 11.46
CA ASN A 420 4.65 -6.61 11.09
C ASN A 420 6.04 -7.06 10.60
N GLN A 421 6.10 -8.10 9.78
CA GLN A 421 7.30 -8.85 9.47
C GLN A 421 8.32 -8.17 8.55
N GLU A 422 8.01 -7.04 7.92
CA GLU A 422 8.92 -6.31 7.02
C GLU A 422 9.55 -5.08 7.71
N ARG A 423 9.26 -4.88 9.01
CA ARG A 423 9.82 -3.77 9.80
C ARG A 423 11.35 -3.85 9.92
N HIS A 424 11.99 -2.69 9.97
CA HIS A 424 13.44 -2.55 10.08
C HIS A 424 13.96 -2.30 11.50
N HIS A 425 13.06 -2.04 12.45
CA HIS A 425 13.40 -1.71 13.83
C HIS A 425 12.78 -2.75 14.78
N ALA A 426 13.50 -3.03 15.87
CA ALA A 426 12.98 -3.82 16.98
C ALA A 426 12.11 -2.95 17.89
N TYR A 427 10.93 -3.46 18.26
CA TYR A 427 9.99 -2.73 19.12
C TYR A 427 9.70 -3.42 20.46
N MET A 428 10.35 -4.56 20.74
CA MET A 428 10.19 -5.29 22.00
C MET A 428 11.09 -4.76 23.12
N GLY A 429 10.62 -4.92 24.36
CA GLY A 429 11.27 -4.47 25.58
C GLY A 429 11.22 -2.96 25.76
N TYR A 430 11.77 -2.48 26.87
CA TYR A 430 11.81 -1.06 27.24
C TYR A 430 12.44 -0.19 26.14
N VAL A 431 13.60 -0.59 25.61
CA VAL A 431 14.31 0.13 24.55
C VAL A 431 13.54 0.09 23.22
N GLY A 432 12.97 -1.07 22.88
CA GLY A 432 12.15 -1.20 21.67
C GLY A 432 10.90 -0.34 21.73
N MET A 433 10.28 -0.18 22.90
CA MET A 433 9.13 0.71 23.08
C MET A 433 9.51 2.18 22.85
N VAL A 434 10.66 2.63 23.38
CA VAL A 434 11.19 3.97 23.06
C VAL A 434 11.41 4.14 21.56
N LYS A 435 11.92 3.11 20.89
CA LYS A 435 12.15 3.11 19.44
C LYS A 435 10.85 3.17 18.65
N LEU A 436 9.82 2.45 19.08
CA LEU A 436 8.48 2.50 18.45
C LEU A 436 7.92 3.92 18.49
N VAL A 437 7.96 4.56 19.66
CA VAL A 437 7.51 5.94 19.86
C VAL A 437 8.31 6.91 18.97
N GLU A 438 9.64 6.76 18.91
CA GLU A 438 10.49 7.57 18.02
C GLU A 438 10.10 7.44 16.55
N GLU A 439 9.85 6.22 16.06
CA GLU A 439 9.49 5.99 14.65
C GLU A 439 8.06 6.44 14.34
N ILE A 440 7.12 6.36 15.30
CA ILE A 440 5.79 6.96 15.15
C ILE A 440 5.89 8.49 15.03
N ASP A 441 6.70 9.15 15.86
CA ASP A 441 6.90 10.60 15.78
C ASP A 441 7.48 11.01 14.42
N LYS A 442 8.52 10.30 13.95
CA LYS A 442 9.11 10.54 12.63
C LYS A 442 8.10 10.33 11.51
N ALA A 443 7.27 9.28 11.58
CA ALA A 443 6.28 8.99 10.57
C ALA A 443 5.18 10.06 10.55
N LEU A 444 4.67 10.47 11.71
CA LEU A 444 3.61 11.49 11.83
C LEU A 444 4.07 12.87 11.35
N TYR A 445 5.28 13.28 11.73
CA TYR A 445 5.76 14.64 11.54
C TYR A 445 6.77 14.79 10.39
N ASN A 446 6.83 13.81 9.49
CA ASN A 446 7.67 13.91 8.30
C ASN A 446 7.22 15.12 7.44
N PRO A 447 8.15 16.02 7.04
CA PRO A 447 7.81 17.21 6.26
C PRO A 447 7.21 16.89 4.88
N ILE A 448 7.36 15.64 4.40
CA ILE A 448 6.74 15.20 3.15
C ILE A 448 5.22 15.38 3.16
N TRP A 449 4.57 15.23 4.32
CA TRP A 449 3.12 15.31 4.42
C TRP A 449 2.59 16.71 4.12
N GLU A 450 3.32 17.75 4.50
CA GLU A 450 2.98 19.12 4.12
C GLU A 450 3.11 19.32 2.61
N GLN A 451 4.10 18.70 1.96
CA GLN A 451 4.32 18.83 0.52
C GLN A 451 3.25 18.09 -0.30
N VAL A 452 2.97 16.82 0.04
CA VAL A 452 2.04 15.99 -0.75
C VAL A 452 0.57 16.36 -0.55
N ARG A 453 0.25 17.15 0.49
CA ARG A 453 -1.10 17.65 0.76
C ARG A 453 -1.34 19.06 0.20
N LYS A 454 -0.32 19.72 -0.37
CA LYS A 454 -0.52 20.97 -1.10
C LYS A 454 -1.32 20.71 -2.37
N PRO A 455 -2.21 21.61 -2.78
CA PRO A 455 -2.82 21.57 -4.10
C PRO A 455 -1.74 21.48 -5.17
N ALA A 456 -2.03 20.81 -6.29
CA ALA A 456 -1.02 20.73 -7.34
C ALA A 456 -0.70 22.15 -7.86
N PRO A 457 0.56 22.46 -8.20
CA PRO A 457 0.93 23.81 -8.64
C PRO A 457 0.13 24.32 -9.84
N TRP A 458 -0.36 23.42 -10.68
CA TRP A 458 -1.20 23.69 -11.86
C TRP A 458 -2.70 23.79 -11.55
N ASP A 459 -3.14 23.39 -10.36
CA ASP A 459 -4.52 23.60 -9.90
C ASP A 459 -4.75 25.05 -9.46
N ASN A 460 -3.68 25.83 -9.28
CA ASN A 460 -3.78 27.27 -9.11
C ASN A 460 -4.04 27.93 -10.47
N PRO A 461 -5.21 28.58 -10.69
CA PRO A 461 -5.51 29.27 -11.94
C PRO A 461 -4.48 30.34 -12.30
N ALA A 462 -3.77 30.91 -11.33
CA ALA A 462 -2.70 31.89 -11.58
C ALA A 462 -1.43 31.28 -12.20
N ASN A 463 -1.22 29.97 -12.04
CA ASN A 463 -0.07 29.23 -12.59
C ASN A 463 -0.41 28.49 -13.88
N ASN A 464 -1.65 28.59 -14.36
CA ASN A 464 -2.07 28.04 -15.63
C ASN A 464 -1.44 28.87 -16.77
N TRP A 465 -0.78 28.19 -17.72
CA TRP A 465 -0.07 28.86 -18.82
C TRP A 465 -1.03 29.58 -19.77
N GLN A 466 -2.24 29.06 -19.98
CA GLN A 466 -3.28 29.71 -20.77
C GLN A 466 -3.69 31.04 -20.12
N ASN A 467 -3.92 31.05 -18.81
CA ASN A 467 -4.29 32.28 -18.10
C ASN A 467 -3.18 33.33 -18.11
N ARG A 468 -1.91 32.91 -18.01
CA ARG A 468 -0.76 33.81 -18.15
C ARG A 468 -0.64 34.36 -19.56
N ALA A 469 -0.87 33.54 -20.59
CA ALA A 469 -0.86 33.97 -21.97
C ALA A 469 -2.00 34.95 -22.27
N ILE A 470 -3.22 34.68 -21.80
CA ILE A 470 -4.37 35.58 -21.92
C ILE A 470 -4.08 36.91 -21.23
N ALA A 471 -3.64 36.89 -19.97
CA ALA A 471 -3.33 38.12 -19.23
C ALA A 471 -2.20 38.94 -19.89
N GLN A 472 -1.20 38.28 -20.49
CA GLN A 472 -0.16 38.95 -21.25
C GLN A 472 -0.72 39.58 -22.53
N MET A 473 -1.54 38.86 -23.30
CA MET A 473 -2.18 39.36 -24.51
C MET A 473 -3.11 40.55 -24.21
N GLU A 474 -3.88 40.48 -23.12
CA GLU A 474 -4.74 41.57 -22.65
C GLU A 474 -3.92 42.80 -22.24
N ALA A 475 -2.81 42.60 -21.53
CA ALA A 475 -1.92 43.70 -21.14
C ALA A 475 -1.24 44.35 -22.36
N GLU A 476 -0.81 43.57 -23.34
CA GLU A 476 -0.24 44.07 -24.60
C GLU A 476 -1.29 44.82 -25.43
N ALA A 477 -2.52 44.30 -25.51
CA ALA A 477 -3.65 44.97 -26.17
C ALA A 477 -4.04 46.27 -25.47
N ALA A 478 -4.08 46.28 -24.14
CA ALA A 478 -4.34 47.48 -23.35
C ALA A 478 -3.25 48.54 -23.51
N ALA A 479 -1.97 48.12 -23.53
CA ALA A 479 -0.84 49.01 -23.77
C ALA A 479 -0.88 49.62 -25.19
N LEU A 480 -1.24 48.81 -26.20
CA LEU A 480 -1.43 49.29 -27.57
C LEU A 480 -2.60 50.27 -27.66
N ALA A 481 -3.73 49.98 -27.01
CA ALA A 481 -4.89 50.86 -27.00
C ALA A 481 -4.65 52.20 -26.29
N ALA A 482 -3.74 52.23 -25.29
CA ALA A 482 -3.36 53.44 -24.56
C ALA A 482 -2.42 54.36 -25.36
N ASP A 483 -1.81 53.90 -26.45
CA ASP A 483 -1.00 54.69 -27.38
C ASP A 483 -1.67 54.77 -28.75
N PRO A 484 -2.45 55.83 -29.03
CA PRO A 484 -3.15 56.00 -30.30
C PRO A 484 -2.23 55.97 -31.54
N VAL A 485 -0.97 56.40 -31.40
CA VAL A 485 -0.02 56.42 -32.52
C VAL A 485 0.50 55.02 -32.80
N ALA A 486 0.83 54.26 -31.76
CA ALA A 486 1.22 52.86 -31.90
C ALA A 486 0.05 51.98 -32.38
N ALA A 487 -1.17 52.21 -31.87
CA ALA A 487 -2.38 51.53 -32.31
C ALA A 487 -2.64 51.75 -33.80
N GLU A 488 -2.54 53.00 -34.27
CA GLU A 488 -2.73 53.31 -35.70
C GLU A 488 -1.62 52.70 -36.56
N LYS A 489 -0.37 52.74 -36.11
CA LYS A 489 0.75 52.09 -36.80
C LYS A 489 0.54 50.57 -36.91
N ALA A 490 0.08 49.92 -35.84
CA ALA A 490 -0.20 48.48 -35.82
C ALA A 490 -1.40 48.13 -36.72
N ARG A 491 -2.47 48.94 -36.69
CA ARG A 491 -3.64 48.78 -37.58
C ARG A 491 -3.22 48.85 -39.05
N ARG A 492 -2.45 49.88 -39.42
CA ARG A 492 -1.97 50.07 -40.79
C ARG A 492 -1.02 48.96 -41.25
N ALA A 493 -0.25 48.36 -40.34
CA ALA A 493 0.65 47.24 -40.67
C ALA A 493 -0.06 45.89 -40.88
N LYS A 494 -1.37 45.79 -40.58
CA LYS A 494 -2.14 44.54 -40.74
C LYS A 494 -2.15 44.11 -42.20
N LYS A 495 -1.72 42.88 -42.48
CA LYS A 495 -1.68 42.34 -43.84
C LYS A 495 -3.10 42.06 -44.34
N ILE A 496 -3.46 42.72 -45.43
CA ILE A 496 -4.74 42.52 -46.12
C ILE A 496 -4.55 41.52 -47.25
N CYS A 497 -3.44 41.59 -47.99
CA CYS A 497 -3.08 40.61 -49.01
C CYS A 497 -1.86 39.81 -48.58
N ASN A 498 -2.06 38.57 -48.10
CA ASN A 498 -0.96 37.70 -47.67
C ASN A 498 -0.10 37.21 -48.83
N CYS A 499 -0.68 36.88 -49.99
CA CYS A 499 0.06 36.33 -51.13
C CYS A 499 1.02 37.34 -51.80
N LYS A 500 0.78 38.64 -51.59
CA LYS A 500 1.64 39.74 -52.08
C LYS A 500 2.22 40.58 -50.94
N SER A 501 2.02 40.16 -49.69
CA SER A 501 2.47 40.84 -48.49
C SER A 501 2.09 42.33 -48.41
N VAL A 502 0.89 42.69 -48.88
CA VAL A 502 0.38 44.08 -48.86
C VAL A 502 -0.41 44.33 -47.58
N ASP A 503 -0.09 45.40 -46.87
CA ASP A 503 -0.78 45.83 -45.64
C ASP A 503 -1.86 46.89 -45.89
N LEU A 504 -2.69 47.08 -44.87
CA LEU A 504 -3.84 47.98 -44.88
C LEU A 504 -3.43 49.42 -45.20
N GLY A 505 -2.35 49.91 -44.56
CA GLY A 505 -1.84 51.25 -44.78
C GLY A 505 -1.48 51.51 -46.24
N THR A 506 -0.79 50.55 -46.89
CA THR A 506 -0.44 50.64 -48.31
C THR A 506 -1.69 50.75 -49.20
N ILE A 507 -2.75 50.01 -48.88
CA ILE A 507 -4.01 50.06 -49.63
C ILE A 507 -4.74 51.39 -49.41
N GLU A 508 -4.89 51.82 -48.16
CA GLU A 508 -5.52 53.11 -47.83
C GLU A 508 -4.79 54.30 -48.46
N ASP A 509 -3.46 54.27 -48.48
CA ASP A 509 -2.64 55.31 -49.10
C ASP A 509 -2.83 55.34 -50.62
N ALA A 510 -2.86 54.18 -51.28
CA ALA A 510 -3.12 54.10 -52.72
C ALA A 510 -4.52 54.59 -53.09
N ILE A 511 -5.54 54.24 -52.29
CA ILE A 511 -6.92 54.70 -52.47
C ILE A 511 -7.00 56.22 -52.39
N LYS A 512 -6.39 56.81 -51.35
CA LYS A 512 -6.41 58.26 -51.15
C LYS A 512 -5.59 59.01 -52.20
N ALA A 513 -4.39 58.52 -52.53
CA ALA A 513 -3.49 59.17 -53.47
C ALA A 513 -4.01 59.16 -54.92
N HIS A 514 -4.73 58.10 -55.30
CA HIS A 514 -5.17 57.89 -56.68
C HIS A 514 -6.69 57.89 -56.87
N GLY A 515 -7.47 58.16 -55.81
CA GLY A 515 -8.94 58.22 -55.87
C GLY A 515 -9.58 56.90 -56.31
N LEU A 516 -9.01 55.77 -55.87
CA LEU A 516 -9.41 54.44 -56.35
C LEU A 516 -10.76 54.03 -55.76
N THR A 517 -11.67 53.56 -56.61
CA THR A 517 -13.04 53.16 -56.21
C THR A 517 -13.36 51.70 -56.56
N THR A 518 -12.39 50.95 -57.11
CA THR A 518 -12.56 49.55 -57.54
C THR A 518 -11.38 48.68 -57.10
N VAL A 519 -11.64 47.38 -56.91
CA VAL A 519 -10.62 46.40 -56.54
C VAL A 519 -9.53 46.28 -57.62
N GLU A 520 -9.90 46.38 -58.89
CA GLU A 520 -8.98 46.43 -60.02
C GLU A 520 -8.04 47.64 -59.94
N GLY A 521 -8.56 48.79 -59.51
CA GLY A 521 -7.76 50.00 -59.28
C GLY A 521 -6.71 49.80 -58.17
N VAL A 522 -7.12 49.22 -57.04
CA VAL A 522 -6.20 48.87 -55.94
C VAL A 522 -5.18 47.83 -56.38
N LYS A 523 -5.60 46.83 -57.16
CA LYS A 523 -4.71 45.80 -57.72
C LYS A 523 -3.64 46.39 -58.63
N ALA A 524 -4.00 47.33 -59.49
CA ALA A 524 -3.06 47.98 -60.40
C ALA A 524 -1.96 48.79 -59.67
N HIS A 525 -2.26 49.33 -58.48
CA HIS A 525 -1.35 50.23 -57.75
C HIS A 525 -0.65 49.57 -56.55
N THR A 526 -1.18 48.48 -56.01
CA THR A 526 -0.63 47.81 -54.82
C THR A 526 -0.26 46.34 -55.04
N ASN A 527 -0.66 45.76 -56.18
CA ASN A 527 -0.63 44.32 -56.46
C ASN A 527 -1.50 43.43 -55.55
N ALA A 528 -2.22 43.99 -54.57
CA ALA A 528 -3.23 43.25 -53.81
C ALA A 528 -4.32 42.70 -54.77
N SER A 529 -4.86 41.51 -54.50
CA SER A 529 -5.77 40.78 -55.42
C SER A 529 -5.19 40.40 -56.79
N GLY A 530 -3.87 40.55 -56.98
CA GLY A 530 -3.15 40.11 -58.19
C GLY A 530 -2.82 38.62 -58.26
N GLY A 531 -2.83 37.92 -57.11
CA GLY A 531 -2.54 36.49 -57.00
C GLY A 531 -3.81 35.64 -56.89
N CYS A 532 -4.07 35.13 -55.69
CA CYS A 532 -5.20 34.21 -55.41
C CYS A 532 -6.58 34.88 -55.32
N GLY A 533 -6.66 36.22 -55.33
CA GLY A 533 -7.92 36.98 -55.26
C GLY A 533 -8.64 36.98 -53.90
N ALA A 534 -8.18 36.22 -52.91
CA ALA A 534 -8.86 36.06 -51.62
C ALA A 534 -9.04 37.36 -50.80
N CYS A 535 -8.23 38.39 -51.06
CA CYS A 535 -8.34 39.69 -50.36
C CYS A 535 -9.31 40.67 -51.02
N SER A 536 -9.95 40.35 -52.15
CA SER A 536 -10.82 41.28 -52.88
C SER A 536 -12.01 41.76 -52.04
N GLY A 537 -12.70 40.86 -51.34
CA GLY A 537 -13.81 41.25 -50.44
C GLY A 537 -13.36 42.16 -49.28
N ARG A 538 -12.17 41.89 -48.73
CA ARG A 538 -11.58 42.76 -47.69
C ARG A 538 -11.22 44.16 -48.22
N ILE A 539 -10.89 44.28 -49.50
CA ILE A 539 -10.65 45.58 -50.15
C ILE A 539 -11.97 46.34 -50.34
N GLU A 540 -13.06 45.64 -50.65
CA GLU A 540 -14.40 46.22 -50.73
C GLU A 540 -14.87 46.78 -49.38
N GLU A 541 -14.64 46.04 -48.28
CA GLU A 541 -14.89 46.52 -46.92
C GLU A 541 -14.06 47.77 -46.56
N ILE A 542 -12.82 47.87 -47.04
CA ILE A 542 -11.97 49.06 -46.83
C ILE A 542 -12.55 50.27 -47.59
N PHE A 543 -13.11 50.09 -48.79
CA PHE A 543 -13.79 51.17 -49.50
C PHE A 543 -15.01 51.68 -48.72
N GLU A 544 -15.79 50.77 -48.15
CA GLU A 544 -16.96 51.10 -47.34
C GLU A 544 -16.54 51.87 -46.07
N ALA A 545 -15.52 51.40 -45.35
CA ALA A 545 -15.00 52.05 -44.16
C ALA A 545 -14.40 53.46 -44.44
N LEU A 546 -13.87 53.69 -45.64
CA LEU A 546 -13.34 54.99 -46.08
C LEU A 546 -14.40 55.90 -46.71
N GLY A 547 -15.63 55.42 -46.92
CA GLY A 547 -16.73 56.20 -47.50
C GLY A 547 -16.54 56.53 -49.00
N VAL A 548 -15.89 55.64 -49.76
CA VAL A 548 -15.59 55.88 -51.18
C VAL A 548 -16.82 55.58 -52.06
N ALA A 549 -17.32 56.59 -52.79
CA ALA A 549 -18.50 56.47 -53.64
C ALA A 549 -18.23 55.62 -54.90
N GLY A 550 -18.93 54.50 -55.06
CA GLY A 550 -18.76 53.54 -56.16
C GLY A 550 -18.79 52.06 -55.77
N ALA A 551 -18.89 51.74 -54.48
CA ALA A 551 -19.15 50.38 -54.01
C ALA A 551 -20.48 49.84 -54.59
N PRO A 552 -20.56 48.58 -55.04
CA PRO A 552 -21.82 48.02 -55.51
C PRO A 552 -22.85 48.04 -54.38
N VAL A 553 -23.96 48.73 -54.62
CA VAL A 553 -25.13 48.68 -53.75
C VAL A 553 -25.65 47.23 -53.75
N PRO A 554 -25.74 46.55 -52.60
CA PRO A 554 -26.36 45.23 -52.56
C PRO A 554 -27.83 45.32 -52.98
N ALA A 555 -28.28 44.32 -53.71
CA ALA A 555 -29.67 44.12 -54.11
C ALA A 555 -30.65 44.33 -52.94
N ASP A 556 -31.87 44.78 -53.27
CA ASP A 556 -33.07 44.88 -52.40
C ASP A 556 -32.82 44.43 -50.95
N PRO A 557 -32.82 45.35 -49.96
CA PRO A 557 -32.49 45.06 -48.56
C PRO A 557 -33.26 43.87 -47.98
N VAL A 558 -34.47 43.62 -48.46
CA VAL A 558 -35.30 42.48 -48.04
C VAL A 558 -34.77 41.16 -48.59
N LEU A 559 -34.31 41.14 -49.85
CA LEU A 559 -33.70 39.97 -50.48
C LEU A 559 -32.27 39.72 -49.96
N ALA A 560 -31.50 40.77 -49.66
CA ALA A 560 -30.17 40.65 -49.05
C ALA A 560 -30.24 40.03 -47.64
N GLU A 561 -31.21 40.45 -46.83
CA GLU A 561 -31.44 39.89 -45.50
C GLU A 561 -31.95 38.45 -45.56
N ALA A 562 -32.84 38.13 -46.50
CA ALA A 562 -33.29 36.76 -46.73
C ALA A 562 -32.13 35.83 -47.15
N ALA A 563 -31.25 36.29 -48.04
CA ALA A 563 -30.07 35.54 -48.47
C ALA A 563 -29.05 35.35 -47.33
N ARG A 564 -28.86 36.35 -46.47
CA ARG A 564 -28.00 36.26 -45.28
C ARG A 564 -28.51 35.23 -44.30
N ARG A 565 -29.81 35.30 -43.96
CA ARG A 565 -30.45 34.37 -43.02
C ARG A 565 -30.46 32.92 -43.52
N ALA A 566 -30.44 32.69 -44.83
CA ALA A 566 -30.40 31.36 -45.43
C ALA A 566 -29.00 30.69 -45.41
N LYS A 567 -27.92 31.41 -45.07
CA LYS A 567 -26.56 30.84 -45.00
C LYS A 567 -26.47 29.76 -43.92
N LYS A 568 -25.92 28.60 -44.25
CA LYS A 568 -25.80 27.47 -43.31
C LYS A 568 -24.72 27.71 -42.26
N VAL A 569 -25.08 27.48 -41.00
CA VAL A 569 -24.20 27.51 -39.83
C VAL A 569 -23.81 26.09 -39.41
N CYS A 570 -24.78 25.16 -39.42
CA CYS A 570 -24.53 23.74 -39.17
C CYS A 570 -24.91 22.89 -40.37
N ASN A 571 -23.92 22.31 -41.04
CA ASN A 571 -24.17 21.42 -42.19
C ASN A 571 -24.73 20.05 -41.78
N CYS A 572 -24.34 19.51 -40.62
CA CYS A 572 -24.78 18.18 -40.17
C CYS A 572 -26.26 18.11 -39.78
N LYS A 573 -26.85 19.26 -39.44
CA LYS A 573 -28.26 19.39 -39.02
C LYS A 573 -29.03 20.38 -39.89
N SER A 574 -28.41 20.85 -40.97
CA SER A 574 -28.96 21.82 -41.91
C SER A 574 -29.52 23.09 -41.27
N VAL A 575 -28.87 23.60 -40.22
CA VAL A 575 -29.28 24.82 -39.50
C VAL A 575 -28.62 26.04 -40.15
N ASP A 576 -29.40 27.08 -40.40
CA ASP A 576 -28.96 28.36 -40.99
C ASP A 576 -28.92 29.50 -39.97
N VAL A 577 -28.34 30.63 -40.39
CA VAL A 577 -28.17 31.84 -39.57
C VAL A 577 -29.51 32.30 -39.01
N GLY A 578 -30.57 32.26 -39.82
CA GLY A 578 -31.91 32.66 -39.39
C GLY A 578 -32.44 31.83 -38.24
N ALA A 579 -32.21 30.52 -38.23
CA ALA A 579 -32.63 29.64 -37.14
C ALA A 579 -31.89 29.92 -35.82
N ILE A 580 -30.62 30.31 -35.87
CA ILE A 580 -29.85 30.70 -34.67
C ILE A 580 -30.38 32.03 -34.10
N GLU A 581 -30.63 33.02 -34.96
CA GLU A 581 -31.20 34.32 -34.55
C GLU A 581 -32.61 34.22 -33.98
N ASP A 582 -33.44 33.32 -34.53
CA ASP A 582 -34.77 33.06 -34.00
C ASP A 582 -34.71 32.34 -32.65
N ALA A 583 -33.72 31.46 -32.43
CA ALA A 583 -33.49 30.85 -31.13
C ALA A 583 -33.09 31.89 -30.08
N VAL A 584 -32.23 32.85 -30.44
CA VAL A 584 -31.83 33.97 -29.55
C VAL A 584 -33.00 34.89 -29.26
N ARG A 585 -33.80 35.27 -30.27
CA ARG A 585 -35.05 36.04 -30.07
C ARG A 585 -36.05 35.31 -29.18
N ALA A 586 -36.06 33.98 -29.21
CA ALA A 586 -36.88 33.15 -28.33
C ALA A 586 -36.26 32.92 -26.94
N GLY A 587 -35.18 33.63 -26.61
CA GLY A 587 -34.57 33.68 -25.28
C GLY A 587 -33.35 32.77 -25.08
N ALA A 588 -32.75 32.22 -26.13
CA ALA A 588 -31.48 31.49 -26.00
C ALA A 588 -30.30 32.46 -25.84
N SER A 589 -29.50 32.25 -24.80
CA SER A 589 -28.39 33.13 -24.42
C SER A 589 -27.02 32.46 -24.41
N ASN A 590 -26.97 31.12 -24.57
CA ASN A 590 -25.75 30.34 -24.59
C ASN A 590 -25.83 29.17 -25.57
N LEU A 591 -24.69 28.56 -25.88
CA LEU A 591 -24.58 27.47 -26.87
C LEU A 591 -25.46 26.27 -26.53
N ALA A 592 -25.62 25.93 -25.24
CA ALA A 592 -26.44 24.80 -24.82
C ALA A 592 -27.93 25.03 -25.13
N GLU A 593 -28.43 26.25 -24.89
CA GLU A 593 -29.81 26.64 -25.20
C GLU A 593 -30.08 26.71 -26.71
N VAL A 594 -29.14 27.21 -27.50
CA VAL A 594 -29.23 27.21 -28.97
C VAL A 594 -29.20 25.78 -29.51
N THR A 595 -28.32 24.93 -28.96
CA THR A 595 -28.23 23.50 -29.31
C THR A 595 -29.53 22.78 -29.00
N ALA A 596 -30.15 23.04 -27.84
CA ALA A 596 -31.41 22.42 -27.45
C ALA A 596 -32.57 22.79 -28.40
N ARG A 597 -32.56 24.00 -28.96
CA ARG A 597 -33.65 24.52 -29.81
C ARG A 597 -33.47 24.23 -31.30
N THR A 598 -32.23 24.20 -31.77
CA THR A 598 -31.92 24.08 -33.21
C THR A 598 -31.27 22.75 -33.58
N ALA A 599 -30.86 21.96 -32.58
CA ALA A 599 -29.99 20.79 -32.72
C ALA A 599 -28.61 21.06 -33.32
N ALA A 600 -28.24 22.32 -33.62
CA ALA A 600 -26.89 22.67 -34.05
C ALA A 600 -25.86 22.27 -32.97
N ALA A 601 -24.62 21.99 -33.37
CA ALA A 601 -23.52 21.50 -32.51
C ALA A 601 -23.73 20.16 -31.78
N SER A 602 -24.94 19.57 -31.76
CA SER A 602 -25.22 18.25 -31.15
C SER A 602 -24.62 17.04 -31.90
N GLY A 603 -24.15 17.24 -33.13
CA GLY A 603 -23.58 16.20 -33.99
C GLY A 603 -22.05 16.15 -33.90
N CYS A 604 -21.38 16.72 -34.90
CA CYS A 604 -19.91 16.71 -34.99
C CYS A 604 -19.21 17.83 -34.20
N GLY A 605 -19.95 18.71 -33.53
CA GLY A 605 -19.42 19.84 -32.73
C GLY A 605 -18.78 21.00 -33.51
N LYS A 606 -18.45 20.84 -34.79
CA LYS A 606 -17.63 21.81 -35.56
C LYS A 606 -18.20 23.22 -35.71
N CYS A 607 -19.52 23.39 -35.58
CA CYS A 607 -20.16 24.70 -35.68
C CYS A 607 -20.30 25.40 -34.32
N GLY A 608 -19.83 24.79 -33.22
CA GLY A 608 -20.00 25.32 -31.87
C GLY A 608 -19.37 26.69 -31.68
N GLU A 609 -18.09 26.82 -32.03
CA GLU A 609 -17.31 28.06 -31.93
C GLU A 609 -17.96 29.20 -32.73
N ARG A 610 -18.39 28.91 -33.98
CA ARG A 610 -19.12 29.87 -34.81
C ARG A 610 -20.46 30.31 -34.23
N ILE A 611 -21.15 29.44 -33.48
CA ILE A 611 -22.42 29.78 -32.83
C ILE A 611 -22.16 30.64 -31.58
N GLU A 612 -21.09 30.39 -30.84
CA GLU A 612 -20.67 31.23 -29.72
C GLU A 612 -20.29 32.65 -30.17
N GLU A 613 -19.54 32.78 -31.27
CA GLU A 613 -19.25 34.09 -31.88
C GLU A 613 -20.53 34.84 -32.29
N MET A 614 -21.52 34.13 -32.84
CA MET A 614 -22.82 34.73 -33.18
C MET A 614 -23.59 35.17 -31.93
N LEU A 615 -23.51 34.40 -30.83
CA LEU A 615 -24.16 34.73 -29.57
C LEU A 615 -23.55 35.98 -28.93
N ASP A 616 -22.23 36.15 -29.00
CA ASP A 616 -21.55 37.34 -28.48
C ASP A 616 -22.03 38.63 -29.16
N VAL A 617 -22.42 38.54 -30.44
CA VAL A 617 -22.99 39.68 -31.18
C VAL A 617 -24.49 39.84 -30.91
N LEU A 618 -25.24 38.75 -30.84
CA LEU A 618 -26.71 38.77 -30.75
C LEU A 618 -27.27 38.98 -29.33
N VAL A 619 -26.48 38.66 -28.29
CA VAL A 619 -26.87 38.72 -26.87
C VAL A 619 -26.26 39.93 -26.15
N ALA A 620 -25.38 40.70 -26.81
CA ALA A 620 -24.75 41.88 -26.23
C ALA A 620 -25.78 42.96 -25.80
N PRO A 621 -25.59 43.61 -24.63
CA PRO A 621 -26.44 44.72 -24.19
C PRO A 621 -26.28 45.94 -25.10
N PRO A 622 -27.33 46.77 -25.29
CA PRO A 622 -27.30 47.88 -26.23
C PRO A 622 -26.25 48.91 -25.79
N GLY A 623 -25.15 49.01 -26.56
CA GLY A 623 -24.07 49.97 -26.32
C GLY A 623 -22.64 49.49 -26.60
N ALA A 624 -22.41 48.20 -26.90
CA ALA A 624 -21.10 47.72 -27.34
C ALA A 624 -20.90 47.91 -28.87
N PRO A 625 -19.70 48.30 -29.35
CA PRO A 625 -19.45 48.51 -30.78
C PRO A 625 -19.54 47.17 -31.54
N VAL A 626 -20.39 47.13 -32.56
CA VAL A 626 -20.59 45.96 -33.41
C VAL A 626 -19.44 45.85 -34.41
N THR A 627 -18.53 44.89 -34.20
CA THR A 627 -17.62 44.42 -35.26
C THR A 627 -18.37 43.41 -36.13
N LEU A 628 -18.78 43.84 -37.33
CA LEU A 628 -19.19 42.91 -38.39
C LEU A 628 -17.97 42.13 -38.84
N VAL A 629 -17.92 40.83 -38.53
CA VAL A 629 -16.87 39.93 -39.04
C VAL A 629 -17.38 39.29 -40.33
N ALA A 630 -16.70 39.59 -41.42
CA ALA A 630 -16.85 38.95 -42.71
C ALA A 630 -16.56 37.45 -42.61
N ALA A 631 -17.46 36.63 -43.15
CA ALA A 631 -17.31 35.18 -43.21
C ALA A 631 -16.14 34.79 -44.15
N GLU A 632 -15.23 33.95 -43.66
CA GLU A 632 -14.29 33.18 -44.51
C GLU A 632 -14.99 32.03 -45.26
#